data_AF-A0A951HY57-F1
#
_entry.id   AF-A0A951HY57-F1
#
_cell.length_a   1.000
_cell.length_b   1.000
_cell.length_c   1.000
_cell.angle_alpha   90.00
_cell.angle_beta   90.00
_cell.angle_gamma   90.00
#
_symmetry.space_group_name_H-M   'P 1'
#
loop_
_entity.id
_entity.type
_entity.pdbx_description
1 polymer ?
#
loop_
_entity_poly.entity_id
_entity_poly.type
_entity_poly.pdbx_seq_one_letter_code
_entity_poly.pdbx_strand_id
1 'polypeptide(L)'
;MDGINKRALLQSLGAAFGGAFIFGNSSKALAQSQTAKRIYIAHSYERGHVCGEPQAEGILDALRSAGWTAGNNLTVRSYYMDTYRVNATPEAMAREGQQALEEIAAFKPDLVFVLDDPAARFVMMPLVGRTDMSVIFSGMNGQPEMYSEIKKFVDSRAKPGSNVTGVYETLYAAQSLKVMAQAVPGLRDGKVVMITDQSPTGNALTKQFDLELTGQTELKWEVRRVADWASYTKLIEELNADTSVKAIYPVALTLPTEGGGRYAAAQIYDWTISNSKKPEMAINYFFARMGLFGGAVINFSSMGKLAGQKGAKVLGGTKAGDLPIENAPDYAIVFNLKRASDLGIEISPRVLAAANAIYKDNLLPLQGRPLMYDPNIKSF
;
A
#
# COMPACT_ATOMS: atom_id res chain seq x y z
N MET A 1 -11.81 -71.31 -26.93
CA MET A 1 -12.10 -72.64 -26.37
C MET A 1 -12.10 -73.57 -27.56
N ASP A 2 -11.12 -74.45 -27.81
CA ASP A 2 -10.31 -75.22 -26.87
C ASP A 2 -8.87 -75.42 -27.34
N GLY A 3 -7.98 -75.54 -26.34
CA GLY A 3 -6.54 -75.63 -26.48
C GLY A 3 -6.02 -77.07 -26.67
N ILE A 4 -5.01 -77.14 -27.51
CA ILE A 4 -4.15 -78.25 -27.96
C ILE A 4 -2.85 -78.17 -27.13
N ASN A 5 -2.43 -79.21 -26.40
CA ASN A 5 -1.59 -80.36 -26.80
C ASN A 5 -0.07 -80.14 -26.58
N LYS A 6 0.45 -80.95 -25.64
CA LYS A 6 1.70 -81.75 -25.63
C LYS A 6 3.06 -81.23 -26.15
N ARG A 7 4.02 -81.38 -25.20
CA ARG A 7 5.33 -82.09 -25.24
C ARG A 7 6.45 -81.54 -26.15
N ALA A 8 7.53 -81.08 -25.50
CA ALA A 8 8.85 -81.76 -25.34
C ALA A 8 9.83 -81.29 -26.44
N LEU A 9 11.17 -81.24 -26.32
CA LEU A 9 12.19 -81.76 -25.42
C LEU A 9 13.50 -80.96 -25.69
N LEU A 10 14.38 -80.90 -24.69
CA LEU A 10 15.83 -80.58 -24.59
C LEU A 10 16.72 -80.06 -25.76
N GLN A 11 17.67 -79.21 -25.30
CA GLN A 11 19.11 -79.06 -25.66
C GLN A 11 19.53 -78.37 -26.97
N SER A 12 20.28 -77.26 -26.87
CA SER A 12 21.75 -77.20 -27.04
C SER A 12 22.29 -75.80 -27.45
N LEU A 13 23.47 -75.47 -26.88
CA LEU A 13 24.64 -74.71 -27.38
C LEU A 13 24.48 -73.47 -28.31
N GLY A 14 25.20 -72.38 -27.95
CA GLY A 14 25.64 -71.37 -28.93
C GLY A 14 26.15 -70.07 -28.31
N ALA A 15 27.47 -69.83 -28.37
CA ALA A 15 28.14 -68.66 -27.82
C ALA A 15 28.17 -67.45 -28.78
N ALA A 16 28.24 -66.26 -28.17
CA ALA A 16 28.85 -64.99 -28.62
C ALA A 16 28.33 -64.29 -29.90
N PHE A 17 27.90 -63.01 -29.77
CA PHE A 17 28.56 -61.85 -30.40
C PHE A 17 27.94 -60.50 -29.94
N GLY A 18 28.82 -59.58 -29.53
CA GLY A 18 28.81 -58.11 -29.66
C GLY A 18 27.52 -57.28 -29.60
N GLY A 19 27.46 -56.37 -28.62
CA GLY A 19 26.53 -55.23 -28.66
C GLY A 19 26.66 -54.32 -27.44
N ALA A 20 27.68 -53.46 -27.43
CA ALA A 20 27.80 -52.38 -26.44
C ALA A 20 26.66 -51.37 -26.65
N PHE A 21 25.69 -51.34 -25.74
CA PHE A 21 24.72 -50.24 -25.65
C PHE A 21 25.08 -49.35 -24.46
N ILE A 22 25.78 -48.26 -24.77
CA ILE A 22 25.88 -47.09 -23.91
C ILE A 22 24.49 -46.45 -23.90
N PHE A 23 23.70 -46.71 -22.85
CA PHE A 23 22.52 -45.91 -22.57
C PHE A 23 22.96 -44.56 -22.03
N GLY A 24 23.18 -43.61 -22.95
CA GLY A 24 23.30 -42.20 -22.63
C GLY A 24 21.98 -41.69 -22.06
N ASN A 25 21.95 -41.46 -20.74
CA ASN A 25 20.92 -40.66 -20.09
C ASN A 25 21.03 -39.20 -20.57
N SER A 26 20.46 -38.95 -21.74
CA SER A 26 20.33 -37.64 -22.35
C SER A 26 18.96 -37.06 -21.98
N SER A 27 18.77 -36.79 -20.70
CA SER A 27 17.63 -36.01 -20.20
C SER A 27 18.12 -34.83 -19.38
N LYS A 28 19.12 -34.12 -19.92
CA LYS A 28 19.16 -32.66 -19.76
C LYS A 28 18.03 -32.12 -20.63
N ALA A 29 16.84 -32.06 -20.05
CA ALA A 29 15.74 -31.26 -20.56
C ALA A 29 16.29 -29.90 -20.96
N LEU A 30 15.93 -29.44 -22.17
CA LEU A 30 16.11 -28.04 -22.56
C LEU A 30 15.36 -27.18 -21.54
N ALA A 31 16.07 -26.72 -20.51
CA ALA A 31 15.71 -25.48 -19.84
C ALA A 31 15.93 -24.39 -20.89
N GLN A 32 14.89 -24.14 -21.68
CA GLN A 32 14.80 -22.95 -22.49
C GLN A 32 15.01 -21.80 -21.49
N SER A 33 16.16 -21.14 -21.58
CA SER A 33 16.52 -20.00 -20.73
C SER A 33 15.41 -18.97 -20.88
N GLN A 34 14.41 -19.01 -20.00
CA GLN A 34 13.37 -18.02 -19.95
C GLN A 34 14.09 -16.71 -19.64
N THR A 35 14.14 -15.82 -20.63
CA THR A 35 14.79 -14.52 -20.48
C THR A 35 14.24 -13.88 -19.22
N ALA A 36 15.14 -13.55 -18.28
CA ALA A 36 14.76 -13.02 -16.98
C ALA A 36 13.79 -11.84 -17.18
N LYS A 37 12.64 -11.91 -16.51
CA LYS A 37 11.66 -10.83 -16.58
C LYS A 37 12.21 -9.60 -15.90
N ARG A 38 11.82 -8.42 -16.39
CA ARG A 38 12.28 -7.13 -15.87
C ARG A 38 11.10 -6.39 -15.28
N ILE A 39 11.24 -5.95 -14.03
CA ILE A 39 10.26 -5.06 -13.41
C ILE A 39 10.90 -3.76 -12.96
N TYR A 40 10.11 -2.70 -13.01
CA TYR A 40 10.50 -1.38 -12.55
C TYR A 40 9.50 -0.91 -11.49
N ILE A 41 9.97 -0.40 -10.36
CA ILE A 41 9.13 0.12 -9.27
C ILE A 41 9.40 1.62 -9.12
N ALA A 42 8.45 2.45 -9.51
CA ALA A 42 8.52 3.90 -9.34
C ALA A 42 7.84 4.28 -8.03
N HIS A 43 8.62 4.79 -7.07
CA HIS A 43 8.14 5.31 -5.80
C HIS A 43 7.94 6.82 -5.91
N SER A 44 6.79 7.31 -5.46
CA SER A 44 6.60 8.76 -5.23
C SER A 44 7.53 9.29 -4.13
N TYR A 45 7.95 8.43 -3.21
CA TYR A 45 8.70 8.78 -2.00
C TYR A 45 10.21 8.63 -2.16
N GLU A 46 10.95 9.04 -1.12
CA GLU A 46 12.33 8.67 -0.88
C GLU A 46 12.50 7.18 -0.56
N ARG A 47 13.74 6.69 -0.66
CA ARG A 47 14.08 5.30 -0.30
C ARG A 47 13.84 5.04 1.17
N GLY A 48 13.20 3.91 1.49
CA GLY A 48 12.88 3.55 2.86
C GLY A 48 11.71 4.33 3.45
N HIS A 49 10.93 5.09 2.67
CA HIS A 49 9.77 5.80 3.21
C HIS A 49 8.71 4.85 3.77
N VAL A 50 8.10 5.21 4.89
CA VAL A 50 7.08 4.42 5.62
C VAL A 50 5.87 4.01 4.76
N CYS A 51 5.45 4.79 3.78
CA CYS A 51 4.34 4.35 2.92
C CYS A 51 4.82 3.47 1.76
N GLY A 52 5.98 3.77 1.18
CA GLY A 52 6.43 3.18 -0.09
C GLY A 52 7.21 1.87 0.08
N GLU A 53 8.09 1.79 1.07
CA GLU A 53 8.91 0.61 1.32
C GLU A 53 8.08 -0.65 1.61
N PRO A 54 7.10 -0.65 2.54
CA PRO A 54 6.28 -1.84 2.78
C PRO A 54 5.47 -2.29 1.57
N GLN A 55 5.03 -1.36 0.70
CA GLN A 55 4.38 -1.73 -0.56
C GLN A 55 5.34 -2.46 -1.50
N ALA A 56 6.57 -1.95 -1.67
CA ALA A 56 7.57 -2.60 -2.50
C ALA A 56 8.00 -3.97 -1.93
N GLU A 57 8.19 -4.09 -0.62
CA GLU A 57 8.47 -5.37 0.03
C GLU A 57 7.32 -6.37 -0.21
N GLY A 58 6.07 -5.95 0.00
CA GLY A 58 4.89 -6.77 -0.27
C GLY A 58 4.80 -7.23 -1.73
N ILE A 59 5.13 -6.34 -2.69
CA ILE A 59 5.20 -6.68 -4.12
C ILE A 59 6.24 -7.78 -4.34
N LEU A 60 7.46 -7.59 -3.84
CA LEU A 60 8.56 -8.52 -4.04
C LEU A 60 8.33 -9.86 -3.34
N ASP A 61 7.71 -9.88 -2.16
CA ASP A 61 7.32 -11.08 -1.44
C ASP A 61 6.27 -11.89 -2.20
N ALA A 62 5.24 -11.24 -2.74
CA ALA A 62 4.21 -11.89 -3.55
C ALA A 62 4.79 -12.47 -4.85
N LEU A 63 5.67 -11.71 -5.52
CA LEU A 63 6.36 -12.18 -6.72
C LEU A 63 7.26 -13.40 -6.41
N ARG A 64 8.04 -13.35 -5.34
CA ARG A 64 8.88 -14.47 -4.87
C ARG A 64 8.05 -15.71 -4.58
N SER A 65 6.91 -15.53 -3.90
CA SER A 65 5.98 -16.62 -3.58
C SER A 65 5.38 -17.27 -4.84
N ALA A 66 5.29 -16.52 -5.94
CA ALA A 66 4.87 -17.01 -7.25
C ALA A 66 6.03 -17.53 -8.12
N GLY A 67 7.23 -17.66 -7.56
CA GLY A 67 8.41 -18.18 -8.26
C GLY A 67 9.26 -17.13 -9.00
N TRP A 68 8.92 -15.84 -8.93
CA TRP A 68 9.71 -14.75 -9.51
C TRP A 68 10.71 -14.20 -8.49
N THR A 69 11.97 -14.60 -8.58
CA THR A 69 13.02 -14.28 -7.62
C THR A 69 14.06 -13.35 -8.23
N ALA A 70 14.29 -12.22 -7.56
CA ALA A 70 15.29 -11.23 -7.95
C ALA A 70 16.70 -11.87 -8.03
N GLY A 71 17.43 -11.59 -9.11
CA GLY A 71 18.77 -12.15 -9.35
C GLY A 71 18.78 -13.58 -9.91
N ASN A 72 17.63 -14.23 -10.03
CA ASN A 72 17.49 -15.53 -10.69
C ASN A 72 16.73 -15.38 -12.02
N ASN A 73 15.41 -15.30 -11.97
CA ASN A 73 14.53 -15.17 -13.14
C ASN A 73 13.81 -13.82 -13.21
N LEU A 74 14.15 -12.89 -12.31
CA LEU A 74 13.62 -11.54 -12.23
C LEU A 74 14.75 -10.53 -12.04
N THR A 75 14.75 -9.45 -12.82
CA THR A 75 15.57 -8.26 -12.60
C THR A 75 14.68 -7.13 -12.11
N VAL A 76 15.04 -6.49 -11.00
CA VAL A 76 14.26 -5.43 -10.38
C VAL A 76 15.06 -4.14 -10.45
N ARG A 77 14.40 -3.04 -10.85
CA ARG A 77 14.90 -1.67 -10.64
C ARG A 77 13.86 -0.89 -9.84
N SER A 78 14.35 -0.02 -8.97
CA SER A 78 13.50 0.92 -8.23
C SER A 78 14.02 2.33 -8.43
N TYR A 79 13.09 3.27 -8.56
CA TYR A 79 13.36 4.70 -8.64
C TYR A 79 12.55 5.43 -7.59
N TYR A 80 13.16 6.42 -6.96
CA TYR A 80 12.60 7.14 -5.82
C TYR A 80 12.52 8.62 -6.18
N MET A 81 11.30 9.10 -6.43
CA MET A 81 11.08 10.48 -6.91
C MET A 81 11.23 11.52 -5.79
N ASP A 82 11.16 11.12 -4.51
CA ASP A 82 11.31 12.01 -3.34
C ASP A 82 10.42 13.28 -3.42
N THR A 83 9.14 13.09 -3.79
CA THR A 83 8.23 14.21 -4.08
C THR A 83 7.62 14.87 -2.86
N TYR A 84 7.88 14.34 -1.67
CA TYR A 84 7.31 14.85 -0.42
C TYR A 84 8.32 15.60 0.45
N ARG A 85 9.64 15.41 0.23
CA ARG A 85 10.70 16.08 0.98
C ARG A 85 11.53 17.02 0.10
N VAL A 86 11.97 16.60 -1.09
CA VAL A 86 12.85 17.41 -1.95
C VAL A 86 12.12 17.94 -3.18
N ASN A 87 11.44 17.09 -3.92
CA ASN A 87 10.88 17.39 -5.24
C ASN A 87 9.38 17.71 -5.18
N ALA A 88 9.00 18.61 -4.25
CA ALA A 88 7.59 18.84 -3.90
C ALA A 88 6.81 19.79 -4.83
N THR A 89 7.47 20.50 -5.76
CA THR A 89 6.76 21.34 -6.74
C THR A 89 6.28 20.52 -7.93
N PRO A 90 5.18 20.91 -8.61
CA PRO A 90 4.72 20.22 -9.81
C PRO A 90 5.80 20.07 -10.89
N GLU A 91 6.65 21.08 -11.07
CA GLU A 91 7.75 21.07 -12.04
C GLU A 91 8.86 20.10 -11.62
N ALA A 92 9.17 20.04 -10.32
CA ALA A 92 10.14 19.07 -9.80
C ALA A 92 9.63 17.64 -9.94
N MET A 93 8.39 17.37 -9.55
CA MET A 93 7.77 16.06 -9.73
C MET A 93 7.72 15.62 -11.20
N ALA A 94 7.44 16.56 -12.13
CA ALA A 94 7.46 16.28 -13.56
C ALA A 94 8.87 15.92 -14.07
N ARG A 95 9.92 16.60 -13.59
CA ARG A 95 11.31 16.25 -13.93
C ARG A 95 11.69 14.86 -13.43
N GLU A 96 11.30 14.50 -12.21
CA GLU A 96 11.55 13.16 -11.65
C GLU A 96 10.79 12.07 -12.41
N GLY A 97 9.54 12.36 -12.80
CA GLY A 97 8.77 11.44 -13.65
C GLY A 97 9.43 11.24 -15.02
N GLN A 98 9.95 12.32 -15.61
CA GLN A 98 10.69 12.24 -16.88
C GLN A 98 11.96 11.39 -16.76
N GLN A 99 12.74 11.56 -15.69
CA GLN A 99 13.91 10.70 -15.41
C GLN A 99 13.51 9.23 -15.27
N ALA A 100 12.43 8.94 -14.53
CA ALA A 100 11.93 7.58 -14.40
C ALA A 100 11.48 6.98 -15.75
N LEU A 101 10.85 7.78 -16.62
CA LEU A 101 10.45 7.34 -17.96
C LEU A 101 11.65 7.06 -18.87
N GLU A 102 12.72 7.85 -18.77
CA GLU A 102 13.98 7.62 -19.49
C GLU A 102 14.65 6.31 -19.04
N GLU A 103 14.67 6.06 -17.72
CA GLU A 103 15.14 4.78 -17.18
C GLU A 103 14.28 3.61 -17.65
N ILE A 104 12.95 3.76 -17.68
CA ILE A 104 12.03 2.73 -18.19
C ILE A 104 12.28 2.48 -19.68
N ALA A 105 12.50 3.51 -20.49
CA ALA A 105 12.79 3.37 -21.91
C ALA A 105 14.13 2.64 -22.17
N ALA A 106 15.16 2.95 -21.37
CA ALA A 106 16.46 2.28 -21.45
C ALA A 106 16.41 0.84 -20.92
N PHE A 107 15.71 0.63 -19.79
CA PHE A 107 15.62 -0.66 -19.11
C PHE A 107 14.66 -1.65 -19.78
N LYS A 108 13.63 -1.15 -20.47
CA LYS A 108 12.57 -1.92 -21.16
C LYS A 108 11.90 -2.98 -20.26
N PRO A 109 11.33 -2.60 -19.10
CA PRO A 109 10.68 -3.57 -18.22
C PRO A 109 9.46 -4.23 -18.89
N ASP A 110 9.19 -5.48 -18.52
CA ASP A 110 7.94 -6.18 -18.88
C ASP A 110 6.74 -5.63 -18.09
N LEU A 111 7.00 -5.15 -16.87
CA LEU A 111 5.99 -4.66 -15.94
C LEU A 111 6.53 -3.50 -15.10
N VAL A 112 5.73 -2.44 -14.99
CA VAL A 112 6.01 -1.27 -14.15
C VAL A 112 5.03 -1.25 -12.97
N PHE A 113 5.54 -1.10 -11.76
CA PHE A 113 4.76 -0.74 -10.59
C PHE A 113 4.91 0.75 -10.32
N VAL A 114 3.82 1.42 -9.98
CA VAL A 114 3.84 2.81 -9.49
C VAL A 114 3.22 2.86 -8.09
N LEU A 115 3.88 3.53 -7.16
CA LEU A 115 3.46 3.63 -5.77
C LEU A 115 3.10 5.09 -5.45
N ASP A 116 1.83 5.31 -5.11
CA ASP A 116 1.22 6.61 -4.79
C ASP A 116 1.03 7.58 -5.99
N ASP A 117 0.24 8.63 -5.77
CA ASP A 117 -0.30 9.58 -6.73
C ASP A 117 0.74 10.30 -7.59
N PRO A 118 1.89 10.79 -7.07
CA PRO A 118 2.93 11.39 -7.91
C PRO A 118 3.50 10.43 -8.98
N ALA A 119 3.81 9.19 -8.63
CA ALA A 119 4.26 8.17 -9.58
C ALA A 119 3.13 7.76 -10.53
N ALA A 120 1.88 7.67 -10.05
CA ALA A 120 0.72 7.44 -10.91
C ALA A 120 0.60 8.57 -11.96
N ARG A 121 0.67 9.82 -11.54
CA ARG A 121 0.50 10.99 -12.40
C ARG A 121 1.63 11.17 -13.42
N PHE A 122 2.89 11.06 -12.98
CA PHE A 122 4.03 11.43 -13.82
C PHE A 122 4.74 10.26 -14.47
N VAL A 123 4.48 9.01 -14.05
CA VAL A 123 5.07 7.81 -14.67
C VAL A 123 3.99 6.95 -15.31
N MET A 124 2.92 6.57 -14.60
CA MET A 124 1.88 5.70 -15.17
C MET A 124 1.11 6.38 -16.30
N MET A 125 0.63 7.62 -16.13
CA MET A 125 -0.20 8.29 -17.16
C MET A 125 0.48 8.39 -18.54
N PRO A 126 1.78 8.73 -18.64
CA PRO A 126 2.52 8.64 -19.90
C PRO A 126 2.58 7.23 -20.51
N LEU A 127 2.60 6.18 -19.68
CA LEU A 127 2.69 4.77 -20.10
C LEU A 127 1.33 4.13 -20.46
N VAL A 128 0.20 4.78 -20.15
CA VAL A 128 -1.14 4.31 -20.53
C VAL A 128 -1.21 4.09 -22.05
N GLY A 129 -1.74 2.95 -22.48
CA GLY A 129 -1.93 2.60 -23.88
C GLY A 129 -0.72 1.94 -24.56
N ARG A 130 0.39 1.75 -23.84
CA ARG A 130 1.53 0.97 -24.33
C ARG A 130 1.17 -0.50 -24.48
N THR A 131 1.74 -1.16 -25.49
CA THR A 131 1.47 -2.57 -25.82
C THR A 131 2.61 -3.50 -25.42
N ASP A 132 3.79 -2.95 -25.11
CA ASP A 132 5.02 -3.68 -24.78
C ASP A 132 5.24 -3.85 -23.27
N MET A 133 4.46 -3.17 -22.44
CA MET A 133 4.52 -3.30 -20.97
C MET A 133 3.16 -3.12 -20.31
N SER A 134 3.01 -3.75 -19.16
CA SER A 134 1.88 -3.51 -18.25
C SER A 134 2.27 -2.55 -17.14
N VAL A 135 1.29 -1.85 -16.56
CA VAL A 135 1.47 -0.99 -15.39
C VAL A 135 0.51 -1.41 -14.28
N ILE A 136 1.01 -1.52 -13.05
CA ILE A 136 0.22 -1.82 -11.86
C ILE A 136 0.43 -0.72 -10.83
N PHE A 137 -0.62 0.02 -10.51
CA PHE A 137 -0.55 1.00 -9.41
C PHE A 137 -0.86 0.35 -8.06
N SER A 138 -0.30 0.93 -6.99
CA SER A 138 -0.68 0.65 -5.60
C SER A 138 -0.65 1.95 -4.80
N GLY A 139 -1.63 2.15 -3.91
CA GLY A 139 -1.65 3.31 -3.02
C GLY A 139 -2.09 4.64 -3.64
N MET A 140 -2.95 4.62 -4.66
CA MET A 140 -3.57 5.86 -5.15
C MET A 140 -4.63 6.36 -4.16
N ASN A 141 -4.49 7.60 -3.67
CA ASN A 141 -5.52 8.27 -2.84
C ASN A 141 -6.66 8.81 -3.70
N GLY A 142 -6.36 9.24 -4.93
CA GLY A 142 -7.37 9.59 -5.91
C GLY A 142 -8.02 8.35 -6.52
N GLN A 143 -9.35 8.39 -6.67
CA GLN A 143 -10.11 7.41 -7.46
C GLN A 143 -9.46 7.22 -8.86
N PRO A 144 -9.21 5.98 -9.31
CA PRO A 144 -8.65 5.67 -10.63
C PRO A 144 -9.42 6.32 -11.79
N GLU A 145 -10.74 6.50 -11.62
CA GLU A 145 -11.61 7.16 -12.58
C GLU A 145 -11.20 8.62 -12.84
N MET A 146 -10.76 9.37 -11.82
CA MET A 146 -10.30 10.76 -11.99
C MET A 146 -9.05 10.84 -12.88
N TYR A 147 -8.17 9.85 -12.78
CA TYR A 147 -7.02 9.75 -13.67
C TYR A 147 -7.43 9.32 -15.08
N SER A 148 -8.41 8.43 -15.19
CA SER A 148 -8.97 7.95 -16.46
C SER A 148 -9.67 9.08 -17.25
N GLU A 149 -10.15 10.14 -16.59
CA GLU A 149 -10.67 11.35 -17.25
C GLU A 149 -9.59 12.09 -18.05
N ILE A 150 -8.33 12.07 -17.60
CA ILE A 150 -7.20 12.71 -18.28
C ILE A 150 -6.77 11.87 -19.50
N LYS A 151 -6.65 10.55 -19.32
CA LYS A 151 -6.33 9.61 -20.38
C LYS A 151 -6.94 8.26 -20.03
N LYS A 152 -7.92 7.83 -20.83
CA LYS A 152 -8.74 6.66 -20.53
C LYS A 152 -7.91 5.40 -20.35
N PHE A 153 -8.05 4.77 -19.18
CA PHE A 153 -7.49 3.43 -18.89
C PHE A 153 -8.42 2.52 -18.09
N VAL A 154 -9.57 3.02 -17.66
CA VAL A 154 -10.61 2.26 -16.94
C VAL A 154 -11.89 2.28 -17.74
N ASP A 155 -12.28 1.13 -18.31
CA ASP A 155 -13.64 0.88 -18.79
C ASP A 155 -14.58 0.56 -17.61
N SER A 156 -14.12 -0.31 -16.71
CA SER A 156 -14.75 -0.58 -15.41
C SER A 156 -13.68 -1.06 -14.42
N ARG A 157 -13.93 -0.96 -13.11
CA ARG A 157 -13.01 -1.55 -12.14
C ARG A 157 -12.90 -3.07 -12.27
N ALA A 158 -13.96 -3.77 -12.66
CA ALA A 158 -13.92 -5.22 -12.85
C ALA A 158 -13.05 -5.63 -14.06
N LYS A 159 -13.02 -4.79 -15.09
CA LYS A 159 -12.25 -5.00 -16.32
C LYS A 159 -11.78 -3.64 -16.86
N PRO A 160 -10.57 -3.18 -16.50
CA PRO A 160 -10.07 -1.87 -16.91
C PRO A 160 -9.91 -1.73 -18.43
N GLY A 161 -9.60 -2.82 -19.14
CA GLY A 161 -9.52 -2.85 -20.61
C GLY A 161 -8.24 -2.27 -21.21
N SER A 162 -7.35 -1.67 -20.40
CA SER A 162 -6.09 -1.05 -20.82
C SER A 162 -4.86 -1.90 -20.43
N ASN A 163 -3.64 -1.37 -20.62
CA ASN A 163 -2.41 -1.95 -20.06
C ASN A 163 -2.21 -1.62 -18.57
N VAL A 164 -3.22 -1.06 -17.90
CA VAL A 164 -3.17 -0.60 -16.50
C VAL A 164 -4.20 -1.32 -15.65
N THR A 165 -3.80 -1.76 -14.46
CA THR A 165 -4.66 -2.24 -13.37
C THR A 165 -4.04 -1.82 -12.04
N GLY A 166 -4.61 -2.19 -10.89
CA GLY A 166 -3.99 -1.83 -9.62
C GLY A 166 -4.78 -2.11 -8.37
N VAL A 167 -4.28 -1.53 -7.28
CA VAL A 167 -4.87 -1.57 -5.95
C VAL A 167 -5.15 -0.14 -5.49
N TYR A 168 -6.42 0.19 -5.31
CA TYR A 168 -6.89 1.48 -4.82
C TYR A 168 -6.76 1.56 -3.30
N GLU A 169 -6.25 2.67 -2.78
CA GLU A 169 -6.10 2.86 -1.33
C GLU A 169 -7.47 3.03 -0.65
N THR A 170 -7.62 2.47 0.54
CA THR A 170 -8.84 2.62 1.36
C THR A 170 -8.42 3.08 2.75
N LEU A 171 -9.10 4.09 3.30
CA LEU A 171 -8.79 4.66 4.62
C LEU A 171 -9.28 3.79 5.76
N TYR A 172 -10.28 2.94 5.49
CA TYR A 172 -10.98 2.11 6.46
C TYR A 172 -11.59 2.93 7.59
N ALA A 173 -12.11 4.12 7.28
CA ALA A 173 -12.71 5.04 8.23
C ALA A 173 -13.87 4.40 8.99
N ALA A 174 -14.75 3.63 8.32
CA ALA A 174 -15.84 2.92 8.97
C ALA A 174 -15.35 1.85 9.94
N GLN A 175 -14.34 1.06 9.55
CA GLN A 175 -13.71 0.07 10.42
C GLN A 175 -12.98 0.74 11.58
N SER A 176 -12.32 1.87 11.34
CA SER A 176 -11.60 2.61 12.36
C SER A 176 -12.55 3.18 13.39
N LEU A 177 -13.72 3.69 12.99
CA LEU A 177 -14.81 4.05 13.92
C LEU A 177 -15.26 2.86 14.78
N LYS A 178 -15.41 1.66 14.19
CA LYS A 178 -15.79 0.44 14.95
C LYS A 178 -14.72 0.02 15.95
N VAL A 179 -13.45 0.05 15.55
CA VAL A 179 -12.30 -0.25 16.44
C VAL A 179 -12.23 0.77 17.57
N MET A 180 -12.35 2.05 17.27
CA MET A 180 -12.37 3.11 18.27
C MET A 180 -13.54 2.98 19.25
N ALA A 181 -14.72 2.54 18.78
CA ALA A 181 -15.89 2.30 19.65
C ALA A 181 -15.66 1.20 20.70
N GLN A 182 -14.75 0.26 20.42
CA GLN A 182 -14.36 -0.78 21.37
C GLN A 182 -13.23 -0.32 22.30
N ALA A 183 -12.40 0.62 21.86
CA ALA A 183 -11.21 1.09 22.58
C ALA A 183 -11.47 2.30 23.48
N VAL A 184 -12.39 3.20 23.10
CA VAL A 184 -12.65 4.47 23.78
C VAL A 184 -13.97 4.40 24.57
N PRO A 185 -13.92 4.48 25.91
CA PRO A 185 -15.12 4.50 26.74
C PRO A 185 -16.06 5.66 26.36
N GLY A 186 -17.36 5.38 26.24
CA GLY A 186 -18.38 6.38 25.95
C GLY A 186 -18.31 7.00 24.54
N LEU A 187 -17.54 6.44 23.61
CA LEU A 187 -17.48 6.96 22.23
C LEU A 187 -18.86 6.97 21.56
N ARG A 188 -19.69 5.96 21.84
CA ARG A 188 -21.04 5.80 21.28
C ARG A 188 -22.04 6.84 21.76
N ASP A 189 -21.73 7.55 22.84
CA ASP A 189 -22.60 8.59 23.40
C ASP A 189 -22.39 9.96 22.77
N GLY A 190 -21.46 10.08 21.81
CA GLY A 190 -21.11 11.34 21.18
C GLY A 190 -20.78 11.23 19.70
N LYS A 191 -19.88 12.08 19.24
CA LYS A 191 -19.46 12.16 17.84
C LYS A 191 -17.94 12.08 17.68
N VAL A 192 -17.53 11.64 16.49
CA VAL A 192 -16.15 11.71 16.01
C VAL A 192 -16.03 12.85 15.01
N VAL A 193 -15.02 13.71 15.17
CA VAL A 193 -14.79 14.82 14.24
C VAL A 193 -13.58 14.54 13.37
N MET A 194 -13.79 14.43 12.06
CA MET A 194 -12.74 14.25 11.07
C MET A 194 -12.24 15.63 10.63
N ILE A 195 -10.93 15.86 10.71
CA ILE A 195 -10.34 17.18 10.43
C ILE A 195 -9.50 17.07 9.18
N THR A 196 -9.91 17.77 8.11
CA THR A 196 -9.19 17.81 6.82
C THR A 196 -8.73 19.23 6.49
N ASP A 197 -7.85 19.37 5.51
CA ASP A 197 -7.42 20.66 4.99
C ASP A 197 -7.93 20.91 3.56
N GLN A 198 -7.55 22.04 2.95
CA GLN A 198 -7.95 22.45 1.60
C GLN A 198 -6.99 22.02 0.47
N SER A 199 -5.96 21.22 0.79
CA SER A 199 -5.04 20.68 -0.22
C SER A 199 -5.72 19.65 -1.14
N PRO A 200 -5.12 19.30 -2.29
CA PRO A 200 -5.60 18.19 -3.11
C PRO A 200 -5.78 16.89 -2.33
N THR A 201 -4.84 16.55 -1.45
CA THR A 201 -4.94 15.40 -0.55
C THR A 201 -6.12 15.54 0.41
N GLY A 202 -6.29 16.70 1.04
CA GLY A 202 -7.44 16.98 1.93
C GLY A 202 -8.79 16.87 1.22
N ASN A 203 -8.88 17.28 -0.04
CA ASN A 203 -10.07 17.08 -0.88
C ASN A 203 -10.34 15.60 -1.14
N ALA A 204 -9.31 14.83 -1.51
CA ALA A 204 -9.43 13.39 -1.75
C ALA A 204 -9.88 12.64 -0.49
N LEU A 205 -9.26 12.94 0.65
CA LEU A 205 -9.63 12.34 1.94
C LEU A 205 -11.06 12.70 2.36
N THR A 206 -11.49 13.95 2.17
CA THR A 206 -12.87 14.37 2.45
C THR A 206 -13.86 13.54 1.62
N LYS A 207 -13.59 13.40 0.31
CA LYS A 207 -14.43 12.58 -0.57
C LYS A 207 -14.44 11.11 -0.16
N GLN A 208 -13.30 10.59 0.28
CA GLN A 208 -13.18 9.21 0.72
C GLN A 208 -13.95 8.95 2.02
N PHE A 209 -13.99 9.91 2.96
CA PHE A 209 -14.86 9.81 4.13
C PHE A 209 -16.34 9.73 3.73
N ASP A 210 -16.79 10.57 2.81
CA ASP A 210 -18.18 10.51 2.32
C ASP A 210 -18.50 9.12 1.74
N LEU A 211 -17.59 8.54 0.95
CA LEU A 211 -17.77 7.23 0.34
C LEU A 211 -17.76 6.09 1.37
N GLU A 212 -16.77 6.06 2.27
CA GLU A 212 -16.61 4.94 3.21
C GLU A 212 -17.61 4.96 4.37
N LEU A 213 -18.11 6.14 4.72
CA LEU A 213 -19.05 6.31 5.83
C LEU A 213 -20.50 6.44 5.35
N THR A 214 -20.74 6.35 4.05
CA THR A 214 -22.09 6.24 3.51
C THR A 214 -22.81 5.06 4.16
N GLY A 215 -23.94 5.33 4.82
CA GLY A 215 -24.74 4.33 5.52
C GLY A 215 -24.21 3.91 6.89
N GLN A 216 -23.08 4.45 7.36
CA GLN A 216 -22.61 4.23 8.73
C GLN A 216 -23.45 5.05 9.71
N THR A 217 -24.22 4.37 10.56
CA THR A 217 -25.14 4.97 11.54
C THR A 217 -24.80 4.63 12.99
N GLU A 218 -23.86 3.72 13.23
CA GLU A 218 -23.51 3.28 14.59
C GLU A 218 -22.85 4.37 15.46
N LEU A 219 -22.24 5.36 14.83
CA LEU A 219 -21.54 6.47 15.46
C LEU A 219 -21.86 7.76 14.72
N LYS A 220 -22.08 8.84 15.46
CA LYS A 220 -22.19 10.18 14.87
C LYS A 220 -20.81 10.64 14.42
N TRP A 221 -20.74 11.26 13.25
CA TRP A 221 -19.51 11.80 12.72
C TRP A 221 -19.78 13.08 11.92
N GLU A 222 -18.78 13.94 11.82
CA GLU A 222 -18.80 15.11 10.95
C GLU A 222 -17.39 15.38 10.42
N VAL A 223 -17.30 16.05 9.27
CA VAL A 223 -16.05 16.55 8.71
C VAL A 223 -15.94 18.05 8.97
N ARG A 224 -14.80 18.50 9.49
CA ARG A 224 -14.46 19.91 9.69
C ARG A 224 -13.21 20.24 8.88
N ARG A 225 -13.30 21.24 8.02
CA ARG A 225 -12.21 21.65 7.12
C ARG A 225 -11.53 22.90 7.65
N VAL A 226 -10.21 22.89 7.70
CA VAL A 226 -9.37 24.03 8.11
C VAL A 226 -8.60 24.59 6.93
N ALA A 227 -8.34 25.89 6.94
CA ALA A 227 -7.62 26.56 5.85
C ALA A 227 -6.11 26.67 6.13
N ASP A 228 -5.73 26.71 7.40
CA ASP A 228 -4.40 27.07 7.87
C ASP A 228 -4.15 26.59 9.30
N TRP A 229 -2.94 26.86 9.79
CA TRP A 229 -2.52 26.51 11.14
C TRP A 229 -3.35 27.19 12.24
N ALA A 230 -3.71 28.45 12.06
CA ALA A 230 -4.47 29.21 13.05
C ALA A 230 -5.89 28.65 13.20
N SER A 231 -6.57 28.34 12.09
CA SER A 231 -7.89 27.71 12.11
C SER A 231 -7.85 26.27 12.67
N TYR A 232 -6.77 25.52 12.44
CA TYR A 232 -6.59 24.20 13.03
C TYR A 232 -6.43 24.23 14.56
N THR A 233 -5.54 25.06 15.07
CA THR A 233 -5.29 25.17 16.51
C THR A 233 -6.54 25.63 17.27
N LYS A 234 -7.22 26.65 16.74
CA LYS A 234 -8.52 27.11 17.25
C LYS A 234 -9.58 26.00 17.25
N LEU A 235 -9.67 25.22 16.17
CA LEU A 235 -10.61 24.10 16.10
C LEU A 235 -10.31 23.05 17.18
N ILE A 236 -9.05 22.71 17.44
CA ILE A 236 -8.69 21.75 18.50
C ILE A 236 -9.13 22.27 19.88
N GLU A 237 -8.96 23.56 20.16
CA GLU A 237 -9.46 24.19 21.40
C GLU A 237 -10.99 24.10 21.53
N GLU A 238 -11.72 24.41 20.45
CA GLU A 238 -13.18 24.27 20.39
C GLU A 238 -13.62 22.82 20.65
N LEU A 239 -12.99 21.85 19.99
CA LEU A 239 -13.31 20.42 20.13
C LEU A 239 -12.97 19.90 21.53
N ASN A 240 -11.93 20.42 22.17
CA ASN A 240 -11.61 20.10 23.56
C ASN A 240 -12.71 20.52 24.54
N ALA A 241 -13.33 21.68 24.31
CA ALA A 241 -14.42 22.20 25.12
C ALA A 241 -15.77 21.49 24.85
N ASP A 242 -15.97 20.96 23.64
CA ASP A 242 -17.18 20.22 23.27
C ASP A 242 -17.18 18.81 23.90
N THR A 243 -18.08 18.59 24.86
CA THR A 243 -18.22 17.30 25.56
C THR A 243 -18.92 16.23 24.72
N SER A 244 -19.60 16.62 23.64
CA SER A 244 -20.20 15.70 22.67
C SER A 244 -19.16 15.08 21.74
N VAL A 245 -18.00 15.72 21.56
CA VAL A 245 -16.87 15.17 20.79
C VAL A 245 -16.10 14.17 21.65
N LYS A 246 -16.04 12.91 21.21
CA LYS A 246 -15.40 11.82 21.95
C LYS A 246 -14.08 11.35 21.34
N ALA A 247 -13.86 11.61 20.06
CA ALA A 247 -12.60 11.36 19.37
C ALA A 247 -12.46 12.31 18.18
N ILE A 248 -11.23 12.46 17.69
CA ILE A 248 -10.94 13.20 16.46
C ILE A 248 -10.18 12.33 15.46
N TYR A 249 -10.30 12.62 14.18
CA TYR A 249 -9.49 12.01 13.12
C TYR A 249 -8.73 13.11 12.37
N PRO A 250 -7.54 13.52 12.86
CA PRO A 250 -6.79 14.63 12.31
C PRO A 250 -5.99 14.20 11.08
N VAL A 251 -6.52 14.45 9.88
CA VAL A 251 -5.87 14.15 8.59
C VAL A 251 -5.60 15.41 7.77
N ALA A 252 -5.41 16.54 8.45
CA ALA A 252 -4.75 17.71 7.88
C ALA A 252 -3.24 17.47 7.90
N LEU A 253 -2.65 17.18 6.74
CA LEU A 253 -1.26 16.73 6.63
C LEU A 253 -0.29 17.85 6.26
N THR A 254 -0.84 18.98 5.79
CA THR A 254 -0.03 20.16 5.52
C THR A 254 -0.85 21.45 5.66
N LEU A 255 -0.39 22.37 6.51
CA LEU A 255 -1.13 23.59 6.83
C LEU A 255 -0.27 24.84 6.57
N PRO A 256 -0.79 25.83 5.80
CA PRO A 256 -0.18 27.16 5.70
C PRO A 256 0.03 27.83 7.06
N THR A 257 1.04 28.68 7.15
CA THR A 257 1.34 29.50 8.33
C THR A 257 1.37 30.98 8.00
N GLU A 258 1.08 31.84 8.99
CA GLU A 258 0.95 33.30 8.82
C GLU A 258 2.23 33.99 8.29
N GLY A 259 3.41 33.45 8.60
CA GLY A 259 4.71 33.99 8.16
C GLY A 259 5.17 33.54 6.76
N GLY A 260 4.33 32.81 6.03
CA GLY A 260 4.73 32.11 4.81
C GLY A 260 5.38 30.76 5.13
N GLY A 261 5.15 29.77 4.27
CA GLY A 261 5.55 28.38 4.51
C GLY A 261 4.40 27.51 5.03
N ARG A 262 4.73 26.27 5.40
CA ARG A 262 3.76 25.24 5.76
C ARG A 262 4.29 24.36 6.89
N TYR A 263 3.42 23.95 7.81
CA TYR A 263 3.70 22.83 8.70
C TYR A 263 3.42 21.51 7.99
N ALA A 264 4.31 20.55 8.16
CA ALA A 264 4.09 19.16 7.74
C ALA A 264 3.38 18.36 8.85
N ALA A 265 2.84 17.19 8.49
CA ALA A 265 2.08 16.31 9.39
C ALA A 265 2.77 16.07 10.73
N ALA A 266 4.09 15.90 10.74
CA ALA A 266 4.87 15.72 11.96
C ALA A 266 4.70 16.92 12.93
N GLN A 267 4.94 18.14 12.45
CA GLN A 267 4.84 19.36 13.28
C GLN A 267 3.39 19.59 13.76
N ILE A 268 2.41 19.27 12.90
CA ILE A 268 1.00 19.34 13.25
C ILE A 268 0.71 18.38 14.40
N TYR A 269 1.13 17.12 14.30
CA TYR A 269 0.84 16.11 15.32
C TYR A 269 1.58 16.30 16.63
N ASP A 270 2.83 16.76 16.63
CA ASP A 270 3.56 17.11 17.86
C ASP A 270 2.75 18.09 18.71
N TRP A 271 2.21 19.13 18.07
CA TRP A 271 1.37 20.10 18.73
C TRP A 271 0.00 19.50 19.11
N THR A 272 -0.65 18.75 18.21
CA THR A 272 -1.96 18.15 18.47
C THR A 272 -1.90 17.21 19.67
N ILE A 273 -0.91 16.33 19.77
CA ILE A 273 -0.76 15.40 20.90
C ILE A 273 -0.60 16.16 22.22
N SER A 274 0.10 17.28 22.19
CA SER A 274 0.35 18.12 23.38
C SER A 274 -0.86 18.96 23.81
N ASN A 275 -1.80 19.25 22.90
CA ASN A 275 -2.89 20.21 23.13
C ASN A 275 -4.30 19.59 23.04
N SER A 276 -4.47 18.47 22.34
CA SER A 276 -5.72 17.72 22.24
C SER A 276 -5.97 16.90 23.50
N LYS A 277 -7.22 16.93 23.97
CA LYS A 277 -7.74 16.11 25.08
C LYS A 277 -8.63 14.98 24.58
N LYS A 278 -8.64 14.73 23.27
CA LYS A 278 -9.47 13.70 22.61
C LYS A 278 -8.56 12.61 22.03
N PRO A 279 -8.93 11.32 22.11
CA PRO A 279 -8.19 10.28 21.41
C PRO A 279 -8.23 10.50 19.89
N GLU A 280 -7.07 10.40 19.26
CA GLU A 280 -6.87 10.62 17.83
C GLU A 280 -6.84 9.32 17.01
N MET A 281 -7.67 9.27 15.98
CA MET A 281 -7.58 8.23 14.95
C MET A 281 -6.34 8.44 14.08
N ALA A 282 -5.54 7.39 13.90
CA ALA A 282 -4.43 7.41 12.96
C ALA A 282 -4.89 6.90 11.57
N ILE A 283 -4.28 7.42 10.50
CA ILE A 283 -4.53 6.95 9.12
C ILE A 283 -3.64 5.78 8.73
N ASN A 284 -2.42 5.72 9.27
CA ASN A 284 -1.42 4.68 9.02
C ASN A 284 -0.65 4.38 10.31
N TYR A 285 0.13 3.30 10.29
CA TYR A 285 0.92 2.87 11.43
C TYR A 285 1.94 3.92 11.89
N PHE A 286 2.43 4.75 10.95
CA PHE A 286 3.46 5.75 11.24
C PHE A 286 2.89 6.88 12.09
N PHE A 287 1.67 7.34 11.82
CA PHE A 287 1.05 8.41 12.61
C PHE A 287 0.67 7.95 14.02
N ALA A 288 0.26 6.69 14.17
CA ALA A 288 0.10 6.07 15.49
C ALA A 288 1.44 6.00 16.26
N ARG A 289 2.54 5.66 15.55
CA ARG A 289 3.89 5.64 16.14
C ARG A 289 4.38 7.05 16.54
N MET A 290 3.97 8.10 15.82
CA MET A 290 4.28 9.49 16.20
C MET A 290 3.55 9.97 17.46
N GLY A 291 2.59 9.20 17.97
CA GLY A 291 1.92 9.49 19.24
C GLY A 291 0.41 9.63 19.14
N LEU A 292 -0.20 9.54 17.96
CA LEU A 292 -1.66 9.47 17.86
C LEU A 292 -2.18 8.19 18.53
N PHE A 293 -3.40 8.25 19.06
CA PHE A 293 -3.98 7.18 19.88
C PHE A 293 -4.08 5.83 19.14
N GLY A 294 -4.60 5.79 17.91
CA GLY A 294 -4.65 4.55 17.12
C GLY A 294 -5.96 4.35 16.37
N GLY A 295 -6.33 3.09 16.09
CA GLY A 295 -7.53 2.72 15.32
C GLY A 295 -7.23 1.67 14.26
N ALA A 296 -8.18 1.47 13.34
CA ALA A 296 -7.91 0.75 12.09
C ALA A 296 -7.19 1.70 11.12
N VAL A 297 -6.12 1.22 10.49
CA VAL A 297 -5.22 2.01 9.65
C VAL A 297 -4.89 1.28 8.36
N ILE A 298 -4.39 2.02 7.38
CA ILE A 298 -3.96 1.47 6.09
C ILE A 298 -2.85 0.44 6.28
N ASN A 299 -3.01 -0.73 5.64
CA ASN A 299 -1.99 -1.79 5.60
C ASN A 299 -1.26 -1.78 4.24
N PHE A 300 -0.23 -0.95 4.15
CA PHE A 300 0.59 -0.80 2.95
C PHE A 300 1.25 -2.11 2.47
N SER A 301 1.69 -2.97 3.38
CA SER A 301 2.27 -4.28 3.04
C SER A 301 1.24 -5.18 2.34
N SER A 302 -0.01 -5.18 2.84
CA SER A 302 -1.11 -5.95 2.24
C SER A 302 -1.49 -5.43 0.85
N MET A 303 -1.49 -4.10 0.65
CA MET A 303 -1.69 -3.48 -0.65
C MET A 303 -0.59 -3.86 -1.65
N GLY A 304 0.67 -3.77 -1.22
CA GLY A 304 1.83 -4.20 -2.00
C GLY A 304 1.74 -5.68 -2.39
N LYS A 305 1.37 -6.54 -1.43
CA LYS A 305 1.18 -7.98 -1.68
C LYS A 305 0.11 -8.24 -2.75
N LEU A 306 -1.04 -7.57 -2.69
CA LEU A 306 -2.07 -7.71 -3.72
C LEU A 306 -1.59 -7.20 -5.08
N ALA A 307 -0.87 -6.08 -5.13
CA ALA A 307 -0.26 -5.58 -6.35
C ALA A 307 0.76 -6.58 -6.93
N GLY A 308 1.63 -7.17 -6.10
CA GLY A 308 2.57 -8.20 -6.52
C GLY A 308 1.90 -9.49 -7.00
N GLN A 309 0.77 -9.90 -6.40
CA GLN A 309 -0.04 -11.01 -6.88
C GLN A 309 -0.61 -10.74 -8.28
N LYS A 310 -1.08 -9.52 -8.55
CA LYS A 310 -1.46 -9.09 -9.91
C LYS A 310 -0.26 -9.13 -10.84
N GLY A 311 0.90 -8.65 -10.38
CA GLY A 311 2.15 -8.68 -11.12
C GLY A 311 2.58 -10.10 -11.51
N ALA A 312 2.47 -11.06 -10.60
CA ALA A 312 2.77 -12.46 -10.88
C ALA A 312 1.89 -13.02 -12.01
N LYS A 313 0.59 -12.70 -12.02
CA LYS A 313 -0.33 -13.09 -13.10
C LYS A 313 0.06 -12.44 -14.43
N VAL A 314 0.45 -11.16 -14.39
CA VAL A 314 0.88 -10.42 -15.58
C VAL A 314 2.20 -10.97 -16.15
N LEU A 315 3.19 -11.22 -15.30
CA LEU A 315 4.44 -11.87 -15.72
C LEU A 315 4.21 -13.29 -16.25
N GLY A 316 3.16 -13.97 -15.78
CA GLY A 316 2.66 -15.25 -16.30
C GLY A 316 1.83 -15.16 -17.59
N GLY A 317 1.61 -13.95 -18.15
CA GLY A 317 0.97 -13.73 -19.45
C GLY A 317 -0.47 -13.22 -19.41
N THR A 318 -1.04 -12.98 -18.22
CA THR A 318 -2.37 -12.34 -18.13
C THR A 318 -2.26 -10.85 -18.48
N LYS A 319 -3.20 -10.30 -19.25
CA LYS A 319 -3.21 -8.87 -19.56
C LYS A 319 -3.66 -8.07 -18.34
N ALA A 320 -2.99 -6.95 -18.06
CA ALA A 320 -3.37 -6.07 -16.95
C ALA A 320 -4.85 -5.64 -17.03
N GLY A 321 -5.34 -5.27 -18.20
CA GLY A 321 -6.73 -4.83 -18.40
C GLY A 321 -7.81 -5.91 -18.20
N ASP A 322 -7.42 -7.18 -18.09
CA ASP A 322 -8.31 -8.29 -17.73
C ASP A 322 -8.33 -8.53 -16.21
N LEU A 323 -7.43 -7.89 -15.44
CA LEU A 323 -7.40 -7.95 -13.99
C LEU A 323 -8.18 -6.77 -13.40
N PRO A 324 -9.05 -7.01 -12.40
CA PRO A 324 -9.82 -5.93 -11.80
C PRO A 324 -8.91 -4.94 -11.08
N ILE A 325 -9.29 -3.67 -11.03
CA ILE A 325 -8.84 -2.74 -10.01
C ILE A 325 -9.56 -3.10 -8.72
N GLU A 326 -8.80 -3.41 -7.68
CA GLU A 326 -9.33 -3.83 -6.39
C GLU A 326 -9.06 -2.76 -5.34
N ASN A 327 -9.94 -2.63 -4.35
CA ASN A 327 -9.63 -1.86 -3.17
C ASN A 327 -8.56 -2.59 -2.36
N ALA A 328 -7.84 -1.86 -1.50
CA ALA A 328 -6.95 -2.44 -0.51
C ALA A 328 -7.70 -3.56 0.24
N PRO A 329 -7.10 -4.75 0.41
CA PRO A 329 -7.83 -5.93 0.89
C PRO A 329 -7.95 -5.99 2.42
N ASP A 330 -7.10 -5.24 3.14
CA ASP A 330 -7.01 -5.35 4.59
C ASP A 330 -6.52 -4.07 5.27
N TYR A 331 -6.84 -3.93 6.54
CA TYR A 331 -6.38 -2.87 7.45
C TYR A 331 -5.56 -3.46 8.59
N ALA A 332 -4.80 -2.63 9.29
CA ALA A 332 -4.13 -3.02 10.52
C ALA A 332 -4.80 -2.33 11.71
N ILE A 333 -4.94 -3.01 12.84
CA ILE A 333 -5.34 -2.39 14.11
C ILE A 333 -4.08 -1.98 14.85
N VAL A 334 -3.97 -0.69 15.20
CA VAL A 334 -2.81 -0.17 15.93
C VAL A 334 -3.24 0.68 17.11
N PHE A 335 -2.47 0.64 18.21
CA PHE A 335 -2.71 1.49 19.37
C PHE A 335 -1.42 2.02 19.98
N ASN A 336 -1.46 3.25 20.50
CA ASN A 336 -0.41 3.84 21.31
C ASN A 336 -0.85 3.88 22.78
N LEU A 337 -0.28 2.98 23.59
CA LEU A 337 -0.61 2.83 25.01
C LEU A 337 -0.13 4.01 25.84
N LYS A 338 0.96 4.67 25.45
CA LYS A 338 1.38 5.89 26.13
C LYS A 338 0.35 6.99 25.92
N ARG A 339 -0.11 7.21 24.68
CA ARG A 339 -1.15 8.20 24.40
C ARG A 339 -2.46 7.86 25.11
N ALA A 340 -2.84 6.58 25.15
CA ALA A 340 -4.00 6.13 25.90
C ALA A 340 -3.88 6.47 27.39
N SER A 341 -2.71 6.21 27.99
CA SER A 341 -2.42 6.58 29.39
C SER A 341 -2.43 8.09 29.61
N ASP A 342 -1.84 8.88 28.72
CA ASP A 342 -1.83 10.35 28.80
C ASP A 342 -3.27 10.93 28.79
N LEU A 343 -4.20 10.23 28.12
CA LEU A 343 -5.63 10.56 28.05
C LEU A 343 -6.48 9.90 29.14
N GLY A 344 -5.89 9.08 30.02
CA GLY A 344 -6.63 8.34 31.05
C GLY A 344 -7.57 7.26 30.48
N ILE A 345 -7.26 6.71 29.31
CA ILE A 345 -8.05 5.67 28.63
C ILE A 345 -7.37 4.32 28.80
N GLU A 346 -8.09 3.36 29.37
CA GLU A 346 -7.66 1.96 29.44
C GLU A 346 -8.26 1.17 28.27
N ILE A 347 -7.39 0.66 27.39
CA ILE A 347 -7.81 -0.19 26.27
C ILE A 347 -7.88 -1.63 26.76
N SER A 348 -9.05 -2.27 26.61
CA SER A 348 -9.24 -3.64 27.12
C SER A 348 -8.26 -4.65 26.50
N PRO A 349 -7.80 -5.68 27.27
CA PRO A 349 -6.91 -6.72 26.75
C PRO A 349 -7.44 -7.43 25.52
N ARG A 350 -8.77 -7.58 25.40
CA ARG A 350 -9.42 -8.18 24.22
C ARG A 350 -9.19 -7.35 22.96
N VAL A 351 -9.28 -6.03 23.05
CA VAL A 351 -9.03 -5.13 21.92
C VAL A 351 -7.54 -5.13 21.57
N LEU A 352 -6.67 -5.11 22.57
CA LEU A 352 -5.22 -5.18 22.36
C LEU A 352 -4.76 -6.51 21.74
N ALA A 353 -5.41 -7.63 22.08
CA ALA A 353 -5.10 -8.92 21.48
C ALA A 353 -5.42 -9.00 19.97
N ALA A 354 -6.30 -8.12 19.47
CA ALA A 354 -6.60 -7.99 18.05
C ALA A 354 -5.70 -6.95 17.34
N ALA A 355 -4.88 -6.21 18.09
CA ALA A 355 -3.99 -5.21 17.51
C ALA A 355 -2.86 -5.90 16.75
N ASN A 356 -2.65 -5.49 15.51
CA ASN A 356 -1.43 -5.81 14.77
C ASN A 356 -0.25 -5.15 15.49
N ALA A 357 -0.28 -3.84 15.76
CA ALA A 357 0.84 -3.15 16.42
C ALA A 357 0.43 -2.40 17.70
N ILE A 358 1.31 -2.43 18.70
CA ILE A 358 1.14 -1.71 19.96
C ILE A 358 2.41 -0.91 20.26
N TYR A 359 2.26 0.40 20.44
CA TYR A 359 3.35 1.30 20.80
C TYR A 359 3.25 1.64 22.29
N LYS A 360 4.37 1.50 23.02
CA LYS A 360 4.42 1.74 24.48
C LYS A 360 5.14 3.02 24.87
N ASP A 361 5.88 3.61 23.94
CA ASP A 361 6.65 4.84 24.16
C ASP A 361 6.24 5.88 23.12
N ASN A 362 6.43 7.16 23.44
CA ASN A 362 6.51 8.21 22.42
C ASN A 362 7.84 8.01 21.72
N LEU A 363 7.87 7.15 20.69
CA LEU A 363 9.14 6.69 20.14
C LEU A 363 9.93 7.77 19.39
N LEU A 364 9.45 9.01 19.28
CA LEU A 364 10.18 10.10 18.64
C LEU A 364 9.79 11.47 19.23
N PRO A 365 10.74 12.35 19.59
CA PRO A 365 10.57 13.77 19.31
C PRO A 365 10.83 13.98 17.80
N LEU A 366 9.92 14.66 17.10
CA LEU A 366 9.95 14.87 15.64
C LEU A 366 10.93 16.00 15.21
N GLN A 367 12.00 16.23 15.98
CA GLN A 367 13.07 17.18 15.66
C GLN A 367 13.93 16.66 14.50
N GLY A 368 13.37 16.62 13.29
CA GLY A 368 14.11 16.49 12.03
C GLY A 368 14.60 15.08 11.65
N ARG A 369 14.07 14.00 12.23
CA ARG A 369 14.41 12.63 11.78
C ARG A 369 13.61 12.23 10.54
N PRO A 370 14.22 11.55 9.55
CA PRO A 370 13.55 11.12 8.33
C PRO A 370 12.47 10.05 8.61
N LEU A 371 11.42 10.05 7.78
CA LEU A 371 10.25 9.17 7.86
C LEU A 371 10.57 7.75 7.36
N MET A 372 11.47 7.05 8.06
CA MET A 372 12.00 5.77 7.60
C MET A 372 11.20 4.57 8.13
N TYR A 373 10.94 3.63 7.22
CA TYR A 373 10.39 2.31 7.48
C TYR A 373 11.33 1.52 8.40
N ASP A 374 10.74 0.84 9.37
CA ASP A 374 11.45 -0.01 10.32
C ASP A 374 10.93 -1.45 10.18
N PRO A 375 11.64 -2.34 9.47
CA PRO A 375 11.17 -3.70 9.21
C PRO A 375 11.09 -4.56 10.49
N ASN A 376 11.73 -4.13 11.58
CA ASN A 376 11.65 -4.82 12.87
C ASN A 376 10.33 -4.52 13.60
N ILE A 377 9.69 -3.41 13.26
CA ILE A 377 8.30 -3.16 13.63
C ILE A 377 7.47 -3.81 12.54
N LYS A 378 7.28 -5.12 12.68
CA LYS A 378 6.42 -5.88 11.78
C LYS A 378 5.10 -5.12 11.63
N SER A 379 4.75 -4.77 10.40
CA SER A 379 3.34 -4.78 10.01
C SER A 379 2.91 -6.24 10.14
N PHE A 380 2.35 -6.61 11.29
CA PHE A 380 1.98 -7.98 11.58
C PHE A 380 0.91 -8.47 10.62
#